data_AF-A0A3C2CHM4-F1
#
_entry.id   AF-A0A3C2CHM4-F1
#
_cell.length_a   1.000
_cell.length_b   1.000
_cell.length_c   1.000
_cell.angle_alpha   90.00
_cell.angle_beta   90.00
_cell.angle_gamma   90.00
#
_symmetry.space_group_name_H-M   'P 1'
#
loop_
_entity.id
_entity.type
_entity.pdbx_description
1 polymer ?
#
loop_
_entity_poly.entity_id
_entity_poly.type
_entity_poly.pdbx_seq_one_letter_code
_entity_poly.pdbx_strand_id
1 'polypeptide(L)'
;QRKYGSLPVLSRVLAISSLLTMPFGVYGMMNSIWSLKAIGANLAVGIGGTGVAYAAATTLTGRVGALRTSIVTYLIPIVASLLGVFLLKEKLSFWELFGVVVLLVGAWLTTRTEINPTSIFKSKIS
;
A
#
# COMPACT_ATOMS: atom_id res chain seq x y z
N GLN A 1 -12.23 -21.06 8.19
CA GLN A 1 -11.21 -19.98 8.23
C GLN A 1 -10.69 -19.59 9.64
N ARG A 2 -11.20 -20.15 10.76
CA ARG A 2 -10.74 -19.78 12.13
C ARG A 2 -9.40 -20.39 12.58
N LYS A 3 -8.83 -21.36 11.85
CA LYS A 3 -7.57 -22.05 12.22
C LYS A 3 -6.30 -21.38 11.64
N TYR A 4 -6.46 -20.51 10.64
CA TYR A 4 -5.42 -19.66 10.03
C TYR A 4 -5.96 -18.24 9.85
N GLY A 5 -6.47 -17.64 10.93
CA GLY A 5 -6.95 -16.27 10.88
C GLY A 5 -5.84 -15.34 10.38
N SER A 6 -6.21 -14.29 9.66
CA SER A 6 -5.27 -13.24 9.24
C SER A 6 -4.50 -12.65 10.42
N LEU A 7 -5.12 -12.59 11.60
CA LEU A 7 -4.52 -12.04 12.83
C LEU A 7 -3.25 -12.77 13.31
N PRO A 8 -3.23 -14.10 13.55
CA PRO A 8 -2.01 -14.81 13.94
C PRO A 8 -0.93 -14.88 12.85
N VAL A 9 -1.31 -14.77 11.57
CA VAL A 9 -0.31 -14.65 10.49
C VAL A 9 0.34 -13.28 10.52
N LEU A 10 -0.46 -12.22 10.61
CA LEU A 10 0.03 -10.84 10.67
C LEU A 10 0.90 -10.60 11.91
N SER A 11 0.54 -11.16 13.07
CA SER A 11 1.38 -11.02 14.28
C SER A 11 2.75 -11.69 14.13
N ARG A 12 2.81 -12.87 13.48
CA ARG A 12 4.08 -13.55 13.18
C ARG A 12 4.90 -12.76 12.15
N VAL A 13 4.26 -12.25 11.11
CA VAL A 13 4.94 -11.39 10.12
C VAL A 13 5.52 -10.16 10.82
N LEU A 14 4.74 -9.46 11.64
CA LEU A 14 5.20 -8.29 12.39
C LEU A 14 6.35 -8.61 13.34
N ALA A 15 6.27 -9.74 14.07
CA ALA A 15 7.34 -10.17 14.97
C ALA A 15 8.64 -10.47 14.19
N ILE A 16 8.55 -11.20 13.08
CA ILE A 16 9.70 -11.53 12.24
C ILE A 16 10.27 -10.26 11.59
N SER A 17 9.42 -9.40 11.02
CA SER A 17 9.84 -8.12 10.43
C SER A 17 10.53 -7.23 11.46
N SER A 18 9.99 -7.15 12.69
CA SER A 18 10.61 -6.40 13.78
C SER A 18 11.97 -6.96 14.13
N LEU A 19 12.10 -8.29 14.23
CA LEU A 19 13.37 -8.96 14.54
C LEU A 19 14.41 -8.71 13.45
N LEU A 20 14.02 -8.84 12.18
CA LEU A 20 14.90 -8.61 11.02
C LEU A 20 15.33 -7.14 10.90
N THR A 21 14.47 -6.20 11.29
CA THR A 21 14.77 -4.76 11.22
C THR A 21 15.50 -4.26 12.46
N MET A 22 15.44 -5.00 13.57
CA MET A 22 16.07 -4.65 14.85
C MET A 22 17.56 -4.28 14.76
N PRO A 23 18.45 -5.02 14.06
CA PRO A 23 19.87 -4.64 13.99
C PRO A 23 20.09 -3.27 13.32
N PHE A 24 19.32 -2.96 12.28
CA PHE A 24 19.36 -1.65 11.63
C PHE A 24 18.83 -0.54 12.55
N GLY A 25 17.79 -0.83 13.32
CA GLY A 25 17.24 0.07 14.33
C GLY A 25 18.24 0.38 15.44
N VAL A 26 18.93 -0.63 15.98
CA VAL A 26 19.96 -0.45 17.01
C VAL A 26 21.13 0.37 16.48
N TYR A 27 21.61 0.08 15.27
CA TYR A 27 22.67 0.87 14.63
C TYR A 27 22.25 2.34 14.42
N GLY A 28 21.01 2.59 14.00
CA GLY A 28 20.47 3.94 13.86
C GLY A 28 20.31 4.66 15.20
N MET A 29 19.95 3.94 16.26
CA MET A 29 19.78 4.50 17.61
C MET A 29 21.10 4.98 18.22
N MET A 30 22.21 4.27 17.96
CA MET A 30 23.54 4.67 18.43
C MET A 30 24.00 6.03 17.87
N ASN A 31 23.45 6.45 16.73
CA ASN A 31 23.80 7.70 16.05
C ASN A 31 22.68 8.76 16.11
N SER A 32 21.58 8.49 16.81
CA SER A 32 20.38 9.35 16.79
C SER A 32 20.25 10.23 18.03
N ILE A 33 19.67 11.41 17.83
CA ILE A 33 19.31 12.35 18.89
C ILE A 33 17.85 12.11 19.27
N TRP A 34 17.56 12.05 20.58
CA TRP A 34 16.20 11.92 21.07
C TRP A 34 15.35 13.12 20.68
N SER A 35 14.25 12.87 19.96
CA SER A 35 13.32 13.91 19.49
C SER A 35 11.87 13.47 19.68
N LEU A 36 11.16 14.16 20.58
CA LEU A 36 9.73 13.95 20.79
C LEU A 36 8.92 14.17 19.50
N LYS A 37 9.38 15.09 18.64
CA LYS A 37 8.75 15.38 17.35
C LYS A 37 8.84 14.17 16.40
N ALA A 38 10.00 13.49 16.37
CA ALA A 38 10.19 12.29 15.56
C ALA A 38 9.31 11.13 16.05
N ILE A 39 9.20 10.96 17.37
CA ILE A 39 8.29 9.96 17.97
C ILE A 39 6.84 10.25 17.58
N GLY A 40 6.39 11.50 17.72
CA GLY A 40 5.04 11.91 17.34
C GLY A 40 4.76 11.70 15.86
N ALA A 41 5.71 12.02 14.98
CA ALA A 41 5.57 11.79 13.53
C ALA A 41 5.45 10.29 13.20
N ASN A 42 6.29 9.44 13.79
CA ASN A 42 6.20 7.99 13.59
C ASN A 42 4.89 7.39 14.10
N LEU A 43 4.40 7.85 15.25
CA LEU A 43 3.09 7.42 15.77
C LEU A 43 1.95 7.86 14.85
N ALA A 44 1.99 9.10 14.35
CA ALA A 44 0.96 9.61 13.45
C ALA A 44 0.90 8.80 12.14
N VAL A 45 2.05 8.51 11.53
CA VAL A 45 2.11 7.67 10.30
C VAL A 45 1.71 6.23 10.60
N GLY A 46 2.21 5.64 11.69
CA GLY A 46 1.91 4.25 12.06
C GLY A 46 0.43 4.02 12.37
N ILE A 47 -0.19 4.90 13.16
CA ILE A 47 -1.61 4.77 13.52
C ILE A 47 -2.50 5.19 12.35
N GLY A 48 -2.27 6.37 11.78
CA GLY A 48 -3.12 6.94 10.73
C GLY A 48 -2.88 6.31 9.36
N GLY A 49 -1.69 6.53 8.82
CA GLY A 49 -1.32 6.13 7.45
C GLY A 49 -1.27 4.62 7.24
N THR A 50 -0.93 3.85 8.29
CA THR A 50 -0.82 2.38 8.20
C THR A 50 -1.99 1.68 8.89
N GLY A 51 -2.20 1.90 10.19
CA GLY A 51 -3.21 1.15 10.96
C GLY A 51 -4.64 1.38 10.49
N VAL A 52 -5.10 2.63 10.52
CA VAL A 52 -6.46 3.01 10.11
C VAL A 52 -6.68 2.73 8.61
N ALA A 53 -5.72 3.05 7.76
CA ALA A 53 -5.80 2.76 6.33
C ALA A 53 -5.94 1.26 6.06
N TYR A 54 -5.20 0.40 6.77
CA TYR A 54 -5.28 -1.05 6.61
C TYR A 54 -6.63 -1.62 7.12
N ALA A 55 -7.16 -1.08 8.22
CA ALA A 55 -8.50 -1.43 8.69
C ALA A 55 -9.59 -1.05 7.66
N ALA A 56 -9.45 0.11 7.03
CA ALA A 56 -10.34 0.52 5.94
C ALA A 56 -10.18 -0.36 4.70
N ALA A 57 -8.95 -0.69 4.30
CA ALA A 57 -8.66 -1.52 3.13
C ALA A 57 -9.16 -2.95 3.29
N THR A 58 -9.00 -3.55 4.47
CA THR A 58 -9.52 -4.88 4.78
C THR A 58 -11.06 -4.90 4.78
N THR A 59 -11.69 -3.86 5.33
CA THR A 59 -13.15 -3.67 5.27
C THR A 59 -13.65 -3.51 3.83
N LEU A 60 -12.99 -2.69 3.02
CA LEU A 60 -13.33 -2.48 1.62
C LEU A 60 -13.21 -3.79 0.83
N THR A 61 -12.12 -4.54 1.04
CA THR A 61 -11.88 -5.84 0.41
C THR A 61 -12.99 -6.84 0.74
N GLY A 62 -13.46 -6.88 1.98
CA GLY A 62 -14.60 -7.72 2.36
C GLY A 62 -15.92 -7.33 1.69
N ARG A 63 -16.10 -6.05 1.32
CA ARG A 63 -17.34 -5.52 0.72
C ARG A 63 -17.38 -5.59 -0.81
N VAL A 64 -16.29 -5.22 -1.49
CA VAL A 64 -16.27 -5.07 -2.96
C VAL A 64 -15.40 -6.12 -3.67
N GLY A 65 -14.73 -6.99 -2.91
CA GLY A 65 -13.85 -8.03 -3.43
C GLY A 65 -12.44 -7.55 -3.75
N ALA A 66 -11.49 -8.49 -3.73
CA ALA A 66 -10.05 -8.20 -3.86
C ALA A 66 -9.69 -7.44 -5.16
N LEU A 67 -10.34 -7.79 -6.28
CA LEU A 67 -10.04 -7.19 -7.58
C LEU A 67 -10.28 -5.66 -7.58
N ARG A 68 -11.40 -5.21 -6.99
CA ARG A 68 -11.73 -3.78 -6.90
C ARG A 68 -10.84 -3.05 -5.90
N THR A 69 -10.46 -3.69 -4.79
CA THR A 69 -9.49 -3.09 -3.85
C THR A 69 -8.12 -2.91 -4.51
N SER A 70 -7.65 -3.85 -5.34
CA SER A 70 -6.36 -3.73 -6.03
C SER A 70 -6.26 -2.49 -6.92
N ILE A 71 -7.38 -2.03 -7.49
CA ILE A 71 -7.42 -0.78 -8.27
C ILE A 71 -7.07 0.42 -7.39
N VAL A 72 -7.51 0.43 -6.13
CA VAL A 72 -7.21 1.52 -5.17
C VAL A 72 -5.71 1.60 -4.88
N THR A 73 -5.00 0.47 -4.88
CA THR A 73 -3.54 0.46 -4.70
C THR A 73 -2.82 1.24 -5.80
N TYR A 74 -3.34 1.22 -7.04
CA TYR A 74 -2.77 2.01 -8.14
C TYR A 74 -2.97 3.52 -7.97
N LEU A 75 -3.90 3.95 -7.11
CA LEU A 75 -4.10 5.37 -6.80
C LEU A 75 -3.14 5.89 -5.71
N ILE A 76 -2.52 5.00 -4.93
CA ILE A 76 -1.61 5.38 -3.83
C ILE A 76 -0.53 6.36 -4.28
N PRO A 77 0.21 6.13 -5.38
CA PRO A 77 1.28 7.03 -5.82
C PRO A 77 0.75 8.41 -6.20
N ILE A 78 -0.41 8.49 -6.83
CA ILE A 78 -1.04 9.77 -7.20
C ILE A 78 -1.38 10.56 -5.94
N VAL A 79 -2.05 9.92 -4.97
CA VAL A 79 -2.42 10.55 -3.70
C VAL A 79 -1.17 10.96 -2.92
N ALA A 80 -0.14 10.12 -2.89
CA ALA A 80 1.13 10.41 -2.23
C ALA A 80 1.81 11.65 -2.86
N SER A 81 1.91 11.74 -4.19
CA SER A 81 2.47 12.90 -4.88
C SER A 81 1.68 14.18 -4.61
N LEU A 82 0.34 14.11 -4.61
CA LEU A 82 -0.51 15.26 -4.28
C LEU A 82 -0.27 15.72 -2.83
N LEU A 83 -0.22 14.79 -1.88
CA LEU A 83 0.05 15.13 -0.48
C LEU A 83 1.47 15.71 -0.29
N GLY A 84 2.48 15.20 -1.00
CA GLY A 84 3.83 15.75 -0.99
C GLY A 84 3.87 17.21 -1.46
N VAL A 85 3.20 17.51 -2.58
CA VAL A 85 3.11 18.88 -3.11
C VAL A 85 2.29 19.80 -2.20
N PHE A 86 1.12 19.37 -1.74
CA PHE A 86 0.19 20.27 -1.04
C PHE A 86 0.48 20.40 0.46
N LEU A 87 0.82 19.30 1.14
CA LEU A 87 1.06 19.31 2.59
C LEU A 87 2.53 19.57 2.90
N LEU A 88 3.45 18.90 2.22
CA LEU A 88 4.89 19.02 2.48
C LEU A 88 5.54 20.15 1.66
N LYS A 89 4.82 20.74 0.68
CA LYS A 89 5.32 21.79 -0.22
C LYS A 89 6.56 21.36 -1.01
N GLU A 90 6.64 20.08 -1.32
CA GLU A 90 7.73 19.51 -2.11
C GLU A 90 7.61 19.91 -3.58
N LYS A 91 8.76 20.15 -4.21
CA LYS A 91 8.84 20.35 -5.66
C LYS A 91 9.11 19.01 -6.31
N LEU A 92 8.11 18.49 -7.03
CA LEU A 92 8.28 17.24 -7.77
C LEU A 92 9.33 17.44 -8.87
N SER A 93 10.35 16.60 -8.81
CA SER A 93 11.35 16.46 -9.85
C SER A 93 10.76 15.80 -11.11
N PHE A 94 11.45 15.97 -12.23
CA PHE A 94 11.11 15.27 -13.48
C PHE A 94 11.03 13.75 -13.30
N TRP A 95 11.94 13.18 -12.48
CA TRP A 95 11.99 11.73 -12.24
C TRP A 95 10.80 11.19 -11.45
N GLU A 96 10.28 11.96 -10.49
CA GLU A 96 9.09 11.57 -9.74
C GLU A 96 7.86 11.56 -10.65
N LEU A 97 7.71 12.60 -11.48
CA LEU A 97 6.62 12.67 -12.44
C LEU A 97 6.69 11.53 -13.46
N PHE A 98 7.90 11.23 -13.95
CA PHE A 98 8.15 10.09 -14.83
C PHE A 98 7.78 8.76 -14.16
N GLY A 99 8.16 8.57 -12.90
CA GLY A 99 7.80 7.38 -12.12
C GLY A 99 6.29 7.19 -11.99
N VAL A 100 5.53 8.27 -11.73
CA VAL A 100 4.06 8.24 -11.68
C VAL A 100 3.49 7.81 -13.04
N VAL A 101 3.99 8.36 -14.14
CA VAL A 101 3.54 7.98 -15.50
C VAL A 101 3.82 6.51 -15.77
N VAL A 102 5.04 6.02 -15.49
CA VAL A 102 5.42 4.61 -15.69
C VAL A 102 4.51 3.69 -14.87
N LEU A 103 4.22 4.05 -13.62
CA LEU A 103 3.34 3.26 -12.76
C LEU A 103 1.92 3.19 -13.31
N LEU A 104 1.36 4.31 -13.77
CA LEU A 104 0.02 4.35 -14.38
C LEU A 104 -0.06 3.50 -15.65
N VAL A 105 0.97 3.52 -16.49
CA VAL A 105 1.06 2.66 -17.67
C VAL A 105 1.10 1.19 -17.26
N GLY A 106 1.93 0.82 -16.28
CA GLY A 106 2.00 -0.55 -15.76
C GLY A 106 0.67 -1.03 -15.16
N ALA A 107 0.00 -0.18 -14.39
CA ALA A 107 -1.33 -0.46 -13.84
C ALA A 107 -2.35 -0.70 -14.96
N TRP A 108 -2.36 0.13 -16.00
CA TRP A 108 -3.24 -0.05 -17.16
C TRP A 108 -2.97 -1.37 -17.90
N LEU A 109 -1.70 -1.71 -18.14
CA LEU A 109 -1.29 -2.97 -18.78
C LEU A 109 -1.71 -4.21 -17.97
N THR A 110 -1.80 -4.09 -16.65
CA THR A 110 -2.13 -5.22 -15.75
C THR A 110 -3.63 -5.34 -15.50
N THR A 111 -4.36 -4.22 -15.57
CA THR A 111 -5.80 -4.17 -15.26
C THR A 111 -6.69 -4.41 -16.49
N ARG A 112 -6.13 -4.38 -17.71
CA ARG A 112 -6.86 -4.76 -18.92
C ARG A 112 -7.35 -6.21 -18.78
N THR A 113 -8.66 -6.38 -18.75
CA THR A 113 -9.31 -7.69 -18.68
C THR A 113 -9.05 -8.41 -20.00
N GLU A 114 -8.48 -9.61 -19.94
CA GLU A 114 -8.45 -10.50 -21.11
C GLU A 114 -9.89 -10.81 -21.50
N ILE A 115 -10.34 -10.29 -22.65
CA ILE A 115 -11.61 -10.68 -23.25
C ILE A 115 -11.40 -12.13 -23.71
N ASN A 116 -11.77 -13.09 -22.86
CA ASN A 116 -11.63 -14.51 -23.17
C ASN A 116 -12.67 -14.87 -24.24
N PRO A 117 -12.28 -15.13 -25.51
CA PRO A 117 -13.23 -15.30 -26.63
C PRO A 117 -14.20 -16.48 -26.41
N THR A 118 -13.79 -17.42 -25.57
CA THR A 118 -14.55 -18.63 -25.21
C THR A 118 -15.84 -18.32 -24.43
N SER A 119 -15.93 -17.19 -23.71
CA SER A 119 -17.16 -16.79 -23.00
C SER A 119 -18.23 -16.22 -23.94
N ILE A 120 -17.79 -15.57 -25.03
CA ILE A 120 -18.68 -15.00 -26.06
C ILE A 120 -19.31 -16.12 -26.89
N PHE A 121 -18.56 -17.19 -27.18
CA PHE A 121 -19.06 -18.32 -27.97
C PHE A 121 -20.16 -19.11 -27.23
N LYS A 122 -20.05 -19.26 -25.90
CA LYS A 122 -21.04 -19.97 -25.08
C LYS A 122 -22.37 -19.20 -24.92
N SER A 123 -22.33 -17.87 -24.99
CA SER A 123 -23.52 -17.00 -24.94
C SER A 123 -24.31 -16.99 -26.25
N LYS A 124 -23.70 -17.40 -27.38
CA LYS A 124 -24.33 -17.34 -28.71
C LYS A 124 -24.98 -18.66 -29.15
N ILE A 125 -24.83 -19.71 -28.34
CA ILE A 125 -25.27 -21.09 -28.64
C ILE A 125 -26.37 -21.55 -27.66
N SER A 126 -26.65 -20.78 -26.60
CA SER A 126 -27.86 -20.91 -25.78
C SER A 126 -28.94 -19.96 -26.27
#